data_AF-A0A966XED9-F1
#
_entry.id   AF-A0A966XED9-F1
#
_cell.length_a   1.000
_cell.length_b   1.000
_cell.length_c   1.000
_cell.angle_alpha   90.00
_cell.angle_beta   90.00
_cell.angle_gamma   90.00
#
_symmetry.space_group_name_H-M   'P 1'
#
loop_
_entity.id
_entity.type
_entity.pdbx_description
1 polymer ?
#
loop_
_entity_poly.entity_id
_entity_poly.type
_entity_poly.pdbx_seq_one_letter_code
_entity_poly.pdbx_strand_id
1 'polypeptide(L)'
;MRPEFLFVYGTLLSVAEHPMGRLLRESADEEGPGFIRARLYLIEEIDQFGTNIYPGAVPSAFDEDRVYGIVYRIHTPEPMFTKFDAYEACGEGYPEPYEFLLR
;
A
#
# COMPACT_ATOMS: atom_id res chain seq x y z
N MET A 1 -12.21 8.43 9.66
CA MET A 1 -11.46 9.67 9.34
C MET A 1 -10.27 9.24 8.51
N ARG A 2 -9.96 9.90 7.38
CA ARG A 2 -8.81 9.51 6.55
C ARG A 2 -7.51 10.00 7.19
N PRO A 3 -6.40 9.25 7.13
CA PRO A 3 -5.14 9.66 7.72
C PRO A 3 -4.50 10.81 6.90
N GLU A 4 -3.80 11.70 7.61
CA GLU A 4 -3.04 12.81 6.99
C GLU A 4 -1.76 12.32 6.31
N PHE A 5 -1.16 11.24 6.82
CA PHE A 5 0.05 10.65 6.27
C PHE A 5 -0.21 9.22 5.80
N LEU A 6 0.40 8.88 4.68
CA LEU A 6 0.38 7.53 4.11
C LEU A 6 1.82 7.03 3.96
N PHE A 7 2.12 5.92 4.61
CA PHE A 7 3.35 5.17 4.37
C PHE A 7 3.11 4.15 3.26
N VAL A 8 3.92 4.19 2.21
CA VAL A 8 3.85 3.28 1.07
C VAL A 8 5.13 2.47 1.02
N TYR A 9 4.99 1.14 1.04
CA TYR A 9 6.07 0.17 0.85
C TYR A 9 5.75 -0.71 -0.35
N GLY A 10 6.76 -1.24 -1.03
CA GLY A 10 6.56 -2.17 -2.15
C GLY A 10 6.33 -1.51 -3.52
N THR A 11 5.71 -2.23 -4.44
CA THR A 11 5.63 -1.92 -5.89
C THR A 11 4.72 -0.75 -6.26
N LEU A 12 3.93 -0.25 -5.30
CA LEU A 12 3.26 1.06 -5.42
C LEU A 12 4.27 2.22 -5.56
N LEU A 13 5.52 2.00 -5.17
CA LEU A 13 6.64 2.93 -5.37
C LEU A 13 7.06 2.93 -6.84
N SER A 14 6.64 3.98 -7.55
CA SER A 14 7.36 4.71 -8.61
C SER A 14 7.93 4.01 -9.87
N VAL A 15 8.05 2.68 -9.96
CA VAL A 15 8.88 2.07 -11.04
C VAL A 15 8.11 1.79 -12.34
N ALA A 16 6.79 1.65 -12.27
CA ALA A 16 5.95 1.55 -13.46
C ALA A 16 4.99 2.74 -13.48
N GLU A 17 4.62 3.25 -14.65
CA GLU A 17 3.61 4.31 -14.84
C GLU A 17 2.18 3.85 -14.45
N HIS A 18 2.06 3.13 -13.33
CA HIS A 18 0.84 2.55 -12.83
C HIS A 18 -0.14 3.67 -12.44
N PRO A 19 -1.43 3.56 -12.79
CA PRO A 19 -2.42 4.58 -12.49
C PRO A 19 -2.47 4.99 -11.01
N MET A 20 -2.23 4.05 -10.08
CA MET A 20 -2.23 4.35 -8.64
C MET A 20 -1.02 5.21 -8.22
N GLY A 21 0.15 4.98 -8.82
CA GLY A 21 1.33 5.81 -8.57
C GLY A 21 1.21 7.22 -9.15
N ARG A 22 0.43 7.42 -10.21
CA ARG A 22 0.06 8.76 -10.70
C ARG A 22 -0.92 9.43 -9.73
N LEU A 23 -1.98 8.73 -9.35
CA LEU A 23 -3.00 9.24 -8.44
C LEU A 23 -2.41 9.68 -7.09
N LEU A 24 -1.45 8.91 -6.55
CA LEU A 24 -0.71 9.27 -5.33
C LEU A 24 -0.01 10.62 -5.48
N ARG A 25 0.78 10.78 -6.54
CA ARG A 25 1.56 12.00 -6.81
C ARG A 25 0.68 13.24 -7.07
N GLU A 26 -0.53 13.04 -7.57
CA GLU A 26 -1.51 14.12 -7.76
C GLU A 26 -2.25 14.49 -6.46
N SER A 27 -2.20 13.62 -5.44
CA SER A 27 -3.02 13.73 -4.23
C SER A 27 -2.21 13.94 -2.95
N ALA A 28 -0.89 13.82 -3.04
CA ALA A 28 0.01 13.88 -1.90
C ALA A 28 1.40 14.40 -2.28
N ASP A 29 2.05 15.03 -1.29
CA ASP A 29 3.46 15.42 -1.37
C ASP A 29 4.32 14.32 -0.73
N GLU A 30 5.46 14.01 -1.36
CA GLU A 30 6.47 13.14 -0.75
C GLU A 30 7.17 13.89 0.39
N GLU A 31 7.10 13.35 1.60
CA GLU A 31 7.80 13.90 2.77
C GLU A 31 9.19 13.28 2.93
N GLY A 32 9.36 12.03 2.47
CA GLY A 32 10.66 11.36 2.39
C GLY A 32 10.64 9.91 2.87
N PRO A 33 11.82 9.30 3.04
CA PRO A 33 11.93 7.90 3.42
C PRO A 33 11.53 7.65 4.88
N GLY A 34 10.96 6.48 5.13
CA GLY A 34 10.60 5.99 6.45
C GLY A 34 10.67 4.47 6.54
N PHE A 35 10.32 3.93 7.71
CA PHE A 35 10.18 2.49 7.90
C PHE A 35 9.08 2.16 8.89
N ILE A 36 8.58 0.92 8.82
CA ILE A 36 7.73 0.30 9.84
C ILE A 36 8.43 -0.91 10.45
N ARG A 37 8.07 -1.25 11.70
CA ARG A 37 8.53 -2.47 12.37
C ARG A 37 7.75 -3.68 11.87
N ALA A 38 8.20 -4.26 10.76
CA ALA A 38 7.51 -5.35 10.07
C ALA A 38 8.51 -6.27 9.36
N ARG A 39 8.03 -7.43 8.92
CA ARG A 39 8.72 -8.33 7.99
C ARG A 39 8.04 -8.29 6.63
N LEU A 40 8.84 -8.24 5.58
CA LEU A 40 8.37 -8.26 4.19
C LEU A 40 8.41 -9.68 3.64
N TYR A 41 7.32 -10.11 3.04
CA TYR A 41 7.19 -11.39 2.35
C TYR A 41 6.84 -11.14 0.89
N LEU A 42 7.27 -12.04 0.01
CA LEU A 42 6.77 -12.10 -1.36
C LEU A 42 5.63 -13.12 -1.39
N ILE A 43 4.46 -12.66 -1.80
CA ILE A 43 3.26 -13.47 -1.95
C ILE A 43 3.15 -13.82 -3.42
N GLU A 44 3.03 -15.12 -3.70
CA GLU A 44 2.79 -15.65 -5.04
C GLU A 44 1.37 -16.18 -5.08
N GLU A 45 0.56 -15.62 -5.98
CA GLU A 45 -0.83 -16.00 -6.18
C GLU A 45 -1.03 -16.39 -7.65
N ILE A 46 -1.80 -17.43 -7.91
CA ILE A 46 -2.14 -17.85 -9.27
C ILE A 46 -3.62 -17.57 -9.49
N ASP A 47 -3.90 -16.63 -10.39
CA ASP A 47 -5.26 -16.30 -10.81
C ASP A 47 -5.52 -16.74 -12.26
N GLN A 48 -6.70 -16.37 -12.78
CA GLN A 48 -7.11 -16.69 -14.15
C GLN A 48 -6.24 -16.06 -15.25
N PHE A 49 -5.40 -15.09 -14.91
CA PHE A 49 -4.49 -14.38 -15.81
C PHE A 49 -3.02 -14.82 -15.66
N GLY A 50 -2.70 -15.63 -14.65
CA GLY A 50 -1.38 -16.24 -14.45
C GLY A 50 -0.87 -16.07 -13.02
N THR A 51 0.45 -16.14 -12.87
CA THR A 51 1.11 -15.91 -11.58
C THR A 51 1.27 -14.41 -11.32
N ASN A 52 0.66 -13.93 -10.26
CA ASN A 52 0.88 -12.61 -9.69
C ASN A 52 1.85 -12.71 -8.50
N ILE A 53 2.80 -11.78 -8.40
CA ILE A 53 3.76 -11.74 -7.29
C ILE A 53 3.77 -10.32 -6.72
N TYR A 54 3.49 -10.19 -5.44
CA TYR A 54 3.42 -8.90 -4.76
C TYR A 54 3.99 -8.95 -3.34
N PRO A 55 4.48 -7.80 -2.82
CA PRO A 55 5.00 -7.73 -1.47
C PRO A 55 3.88 -7.58 -0.43
N GLY A 56 3.97 -8.32 0.67
CA GLY A 56 3.12 -8.15 1.86
C GLY A 56 3.95 -7.88 3.11
N ALA A 57 3.59 -6.88 3.91
CA ALA A 57 4.27 -6.59 5.18
C ALA A 57 3.41 -7.01 6.38
N VAL A 58 4.02 -7.75 7.30
CA VAL A 58 3.37 -8.19 8.55
C VAL A 58 4.05 -7.52 9.75
N PRO A 59 3.31 -6.83 10.64
CA PRO A 59 3.89 -6.22 11.85
C PRO A 59 4.72 -7.21 12.66
N SER A 60 5.86 -6.76 13.15
CA SER A 60 6.79 -7.58 13.93
C SER A 60 6.87 -7.14 15.38
N ALA A 61 7.19 -8.08 16.27
CA ALA A 61 7.54 -7.83 17.67
C ALA A 61 9.02 -7.44 17.87
N PHE A 62 9.88 -7.70 16.87
CA PHE A 62 11.33 -7.54 17.00
C PHE A 62 11.79 -6.14 16.59
N ASP A 63 12.56 -5.50 17.47
CA ASP A 63 13.01 -4.11 17.29
C ASP A 63 14.00 -3.90 16.16
N GLU A 64 14.55 -4.94 15.56
CA GLU A 64 15.45 -4.85 14.40
C GLU A 64 14.74 -5.07 13.06
N ASP A 65 13.49 -5.56 13.08
CA ASP A 65 12.74 -5.79 11.85
C ASP A 65 12.30 -4.46 11.23
N ARG A 66 12.62 -4.27 9.95
CA ARG A 66 12.39 -3.02 9.21
C ARG A 66 11.86 -3.32 7.81
N VAL A 67 10.71 -2.72 7.47
CA VAL A 67 10.26 -2.55 6.09
C VAL A 67 10.37 -1.08 5.74
N TYR A 68 11.20 -0.77 4.74
CA TYR A 68 11.44 0.58 4.28
C TYR A 68 10.43 0.99 3.21
N GLY A 69 10.14 2.29 3.14
CA GLY A 69 9.20 2.87 2.20
C GLY A 69 9.28 4.39 2.20
N ILE A 70 8.27 5.03 1.63
CA ILE A 70 8.17 6.49 1.52
C ILE A 70 6.92 6.96 2.25
N VAL A 71 7.04 8.07 2.98
CA VAL A 71 5.93 8.75 3.64
C VAL A 71 5.43 9.87 2.72
N TYR A 72 4.12 9.90 2.52
CA TYR A 72 3.41 10.92 1.76
C TYR A 72 2.46 11.69 2.67
N ARG A 73 2.47 13.03 2.59
CA ARG A 73 1.47 13.88 3.23
C ARG A 73 0.32 14.13 2.27
N ILE A 74 -0.86 13.69 2.66
CA ILE A 74 -2.06 13.72 1.83
C ILE A 74 -2.70 15.10 1.91
N HIS A 75 -2.87 15.75 0.75
CA HIS A 75 -3.62 17.00 0.65
C HIS A 75 -4.98 16.82 -0.05
N THR A 76 -5.13 15.76 -0.87
CA THR A 76 -6.39 15.42 -1.56
C THR A 76 -6.79 13.97 -1.24
N PRO A 77 -7.46 13.71 -0.11
CA PRO A 77 -7.71 12.33 0.35
C PRO A 77 -8.67 11.55 -0.55
N GLU A 78 -9.72 12.18 -1.05
CA GLU A 78 -10.68 11.56 -1.96
C GLU A 78 -10.52 12.13 -3.37
N PRO A 79 -10.66 11.31 -4.42
CA PRO A 79 -11.05 9.90 -4.41
C PRO A 79 -9.87 8.93 -4.22
N MET A 80 -8.68 9.41 -3.83
CA MET A 80 -7.46 8.61 -3.75
C MET A 80 -7.64 7.38 -2.85
N PHE A 81 -8.07 7.58 -1.61
CA PHE A 81 -8.23 6.47 -0.68
C PHE A 81 -9.27 5.46 -1.16
N THR A 82 -10.44 5.91 -1.63
CA THR A 82 -11.46 5.00 -2.18
C THR A 82 -10.93 4.14 -3.32
N LYS A 83 -10.12 4.72 -4.23
CA LYS A 83 -9.51 3.98 -5.34
C LYS A 83 -8.44 2.99 -4.88
N PHE A 84 -7.68 3.34 -3.85
CA PHE A 84 -6.66 2.44 -3.28
C PHE A 84 -7.32 1.29 -2.54
N ASP A 85 -8.35 1.56 -1.75
CA ASP A 85 -9.07 0.53 -1.02
C ASP A 85 -9.67 -0.49 -2.02
N ALA A 86 -10.28 -0.01 -3.13
CA ALA A 86 -10.74 -0.88 -4.21
C ALA A 86 -9.61 -1.64 -4.94
N TYR A 87 -8.46 -1.01 -5.14
CA TYR A 87 -7.30 -1.65 -5.78
C TYR A 87 -6.73 -2.79 -4.93
N GLU A 88 -6.69 -2.60 -3.61
CA GLU A 88 -6.24 -3.59 -2.63
C GLU A 88 -7.36 -4.58 -2.21
N ALA A 89 -8.45 -4.66 -3.01
CA ALA A 89 -9.59 -5.53 -2.73
C ALA A 89 -10.21 -5.35 -1.32
N CYS A 90 -10.11 -4.13 -0.78
CA CYS A 90 -10.66 -3.74 0.52
C CYS A 90 -11.90 -2.87 0.29
N GLY A 91 -13.10 -3.44 0.45
CA GLY A 91 -14.33 -2.66 0.33
C GLY A 91 -15.58 -3.48 0.08
N GLU A 92 -16.69 -2.78 -0.18
CA GLU A 92 -17.97 -3.40 -0.53
C GLU A 92 -17.82 -4.26 -1.81
N GLY A 93 -17.97 -5.57 -1.67
CA GLY A 93 -17.88 -6.53 -2.79
C GLY A 93 -16.77 -7.57 -2.65
N TYR A 94 -15.87 -7.43 -1.67
CA TYR A 94 -14.81 -8.40 -1.39
C TYR A 94 -15.09 -9.22 -0.12
N PRO A 95 -14.75 -10.52 -0.11
CA PRO A 95 -14.97 -11.36 1.07
C PRO A 95 -14.05 -10.95 2.22
N GLU A 96 -14.58 -10.98 3.43
CA GLU A 96 -13.76 -10.84 4.65
C GLU A 96 -13.22 -12.21 5.10
N PRO A 97 -12.03 -12.26 5.73
CA PRO A 97 -11.13 -11.13 5.99
C PRO A 97 -10.41 -10.64 4.73
N TYR A 98 -10.18 -9.32 4.63
CA TYR A 98 -9.34 -8.75 3.59
C TYR A 98 -7.88 -9.17 3.79
N GLU A 99 -7.14 -9.25 2.69
CA GLU A 99 -5.71 -9.53 2.71
C GLU A 99 -4.90 -8.37 3.32
N PHE A 100 -5.34 -7.15 3.06
CA PHE A 100 -4.75 -5.94 3.63
C PHE A 100 -5.66 -5.33 4.71
N LEU A 101 -5.03 -4.70 5.70
CA LEU A 101 -5.75 -3.98 6.75
C LEU A 101 -6.13 -2.59 6.27
N LEU A 102 -7.40 -2.21 6.47
CA LEU A 102 -7.84 -0.82 6.33
C LEU A 102 -7.19 0.06 7.41
N ARG A 103 -6.90 1.29 7.01
CA ARG A 103 -6.09 2.29 7.74
C ARG A 103 -6.90 3.04 8.78
#